data_AF-A0A2V5P6U9-F1
#
_entry.id   AF-A0A2V5P6U9-F1
#
_cell.length_a   1.000
_cell.length_b   1.000
_cell.length_c   1.000
_cell.angle_alpha   90.00
_cell.angle_beta   90.00
_cell.angle_gamma   90.00
#
_symmetry.space_group_name_H-M   'P 1'
#
loop_
_entity.id
_entity.type
_entity.pdbx_description
1 polymer ?
#
loop_
_entity_poly.entity_id
_entity_poly.type
_entity_poly.pdbx_seq_one_letter_code
_entity_poly.pdbx_strand_id
1 'polypeptide(L)'
;NVILGQWSKAQVLTPGMNRLFIAALDAAGDILSATNLDLIYEAASTTAGGTLAGNTAWTSALGVIRVTNDLIVPSGLTLSVGSGVVVLLGSGVSVRAIAGGTLDVAGTEASPALFLPLNGTAAWGALDATGAGATVNLRHVETAAGAVTFNTLATGLIEDCYLHDRPSIMTANSAGLITLRRLHVKNYESTVFNSGTIVLVEDSLYEDLTAPNSDCLEIQGGPPGSIIRRCTFRRSHGNNSDAVDCNGTTGTLMESLLIHDVTDKGISMGAAGAGGLADFGMVISNCLIYRVDTGIAVKDNGTASLFDTTLSASSFGMRLYQKFATPIGGGHVTNAFNNLIWGNTVSILLSNGATVVLDYSDVQGTNWPGTGNISADPRFLNPAADDFRLGPGSPAIGAGLAGADLGVHFPVGGIPPEPARLAAGAAGTNGVQIWWQEDADNEAGFSIERSTDASTWQVVDAVGANVTNYTDSSALLAPLYFYRVRATNSSGSSRFSNIAGANRQPPVTLACGTLSRNLVWSPSNGMVVICSNVIVPANISLTLQAGTLVKLTNDASIIARAGAAIHLEGTEENRVVVQRWNAPNNWGEL
;
A
#
# COMPACT_ATOMS: atom_id res chain seq x y z
N ASN A 1 -24.68 -11.79 26.73
CA ASN A 1 -24.84 -13.17 26.21
C ASN A 1 -24.29 -13.21 24.78
N VAL A 2 -23.04 -13.64 24.59
CA VAL A 2 -22.53 -13.94 23.24
C VAL A 2 -23.16 -15.28 22.86
N ILE A 3 -24.05 -15.28 21.86
CA ILE A 3 -24.58 -16.52 21.30
C ILE A 3 -23.47 -17.10 20.44
N LEU A 4 -22.82 -18.16 20.91
CA LEU A 4 -21.91 -18.96 20.10
C LEU A 4 -22.77 -19.84 19.18
N GLY A 5 -22.85 -19.47 17.90
CA GLY A 5 -23.48 -20.27 16.86
C GLY A 5 -22.43 -20.81 15.90
N GLN A 6 -22.60 -22.04 15.44
CA GLN A 6 -21.85 -22.59 14.30
C GLN A 6 -22.75 -22.54 13.07
N TRP A 7 -22.26 -21.92 12.00
CA TRP A 7 -22.93 -21.82 10.71
C TRP A 7 -22.02 -22.44 9.65
N SER A 8 -22.59 -23.09 8.65
CA SER A 8 -21.83 -23.62 7.51
C SER A 8 -22.51 -23.25 6.20
N LYS A 9 -21.71 -22.98 5.18
CA LYS A 9 -22.14 -22.73 3.80
C LYS A 9 -21.22 -23.47 2.86
N ALA A 10 -21.79 -24.16 1.86
CA ALA A 10 -21.01 -24.74 0.78
C ALA A 10 -20.65 -23.65 -0.25
N GLN A 11 -19.38 -23.58 -0.63
CA GLN A 11 -18.87 -22.68 -1.65
C GLN A 11 -18.11 -23.50 -2.68
N VAL A 12 -18.40 -23.29 -3.97
CA VAL A 12 -17.61 -23.88 -5.05
C VAL A 12 -16.34 -23.06 -5.21
N LEU A 13 -15.20 -23.73 -5.18
CA LEU A 13 -13.88 -23.14 -5.36
C LEU A 13 -13.39 -23.42 -6.78
N THR A 14 -12.68 -22.46 -7.37
CA THR A 14 -11.94 -22.66 -8.62
C THR A 14 -10.57 -23.25 -8.31
N PRO A 15 -10.03 -24.17 -9.13
CA PRO A 15 -8.66 -24.66 -8.94
C PRO A 15 -7.66 -23.49 -8.87
N GLY A 16 -6.75 -23.51 -7.90
CA GLY A 16 -5.79 -22.42 -7.66
C GLY A 16 -6.25 -21.45 -6.56
N MET A 17 -5.90 -20.17 -6.69
CA MET A 17 -6.21 -19.15 -5.68
C MET A 17 -7.68 -18.76 -5.70
N ASN A 18 -8.29 -18.70 -4.52
CA ASN A 18 -9.62 -18.17 -4.28
C ASN A 18 -9.54 -17.12 -3.17
N ARG A 19 -9.97 -15.88 -3.46
CA ARG A 19 -10.14 -14.83 -2.46
C ARG A 19 -11.60 -14.77 -2.05
N LEU A 20 -11.90 -15.22 -0.84
CA LEU A 20 -13.26 -15.32 -0.33
C LEU A 20 -13.60 -14.11 0.54
N PHE A 21 -14.75 -13.50 0.26
CA PHE A 21 -15.43 -12.62 1.20
C PHE A 21 -16.42 -13.45 2.04
N ILE A 22 -16.22 -13.47 3.36
CA ILE A 22 -17.02 -14.26 4.30
C ILE A 22 -17.79 -13.28 5.19
N ALA A 23 -19.12 -13.35 5.19
CA ALA A 23 -19.96 -12.47 5.98
C ALA A 23 -21.02 -13.24 6.79
N ALA A 24 -21.26 -12.76 8.02
CA ALA A 24 -22.44 -13.08 8.80
C ALA A 24 -23.54 -12.08 8.46
N LEU A 25 -24.74 -12.59 8.15
CA LEU A 25 -25.89 -11.78 7.76
C LEU A 25 -27.00 -11.86 8.80
N ASP A 26 -27.80 -10.81 8.93
CA ASP A 26 -29.07 -10.86 9.66
C ASP A 26 -30.22 -11.40 8.78
N ALA A 27 -31.44 -11.42 9.34
CA ALA A 27 -32.62 -11.91 8.63
C ALA A 27 -33.05 -11.03 7.44
N ALA A 28 -32.60 -9.78 7.37
CA ALA A 28 -32.84 -8.86 6.25
C ALA A 28 -31.76 -8.96 5.17
N GLY A 29 -30.70 -9.75 5.40
CA GLY A 29 -29.55 -9.88 4.51
C GLY A 29 -28.45 -8.84 4.76
N ASP A 30 -28.55 -8.06 5.84
CA ASP A 30 -27.55 -7.07 6.20
C ASP A 30 -26.30 -7.70 6.81
N ILE A 31 -25.12 -7.19 6.47
CA ILE A 31 -23.85 -7.68 6.99
C ILE A 31 -23.66 -7.24 8.44
N LEU A 32 -23.58 -8.23 9.35
CA LEU A 32 -23.28 -8.03 10.77
C LEU A 32 -21.78 -8.03 11.07
N SER A 33 -21.03 -8.84 10.32
CA SER A 33 -19.58 -8.97 10.42
C SER A 33 -19.06 -9.61 9.14
N ALA A 34 -17.86 -9.25 8.71
CA ALA A 34 -17.22 -9.85 7.55
C ALA A 34 -15.71 -9.97 7.71
N THR A 35 -15.12 -10.88 6.95
CA THR A 35 -13.68 -11.08 6.81
C THR A 35 -13.34 -11.50 5.38
N ASN A 36 -12.05 -11.45 5.05
CA ASN A 36 -11.52 -11.95 3.79
C ASN A 36 -10.60 -13.16 4.08
N LEU A 37 -10.60 -14.15 3.19
CA LEU A 37 -9.76 -15.33 3.33
C LEU A 37 -9.25 -15.77 1.95
N ASP A 38 -7.93 -15.83 1.81
CA ASP A 38 -7.29 -16.43 0.63
C ASP A 38 -7.08 -17.93 0.86
N LEU A 39 -7.49 -18.74 -0.12
CA LEU A 39 -7.40 -20.19 -0.09
C LEU A 39 -6.84 -20.72 -1.40
N ILE A 40 -5.93 -21.68 -1.32
CA ILE A 40 -5.51 -22.46 -2.48
C ILE A 40 -6.36 -23.73 -2.53
N TYR A 41 -7.17 -23.85 -3.58
CA TYR A 41 -7.92 -25.07 -3.86
C TYR A 41 -7.17 -25.95 -4.87
N GLU A 42 -6.64 -27.05 -4.38
CA GLU A 42 -5.89 -28.00 -5.18
C GLU A 42 -6.81 -29.14 -5.68
N ALA A 43 -7.47 -28.91 -6.80
CA ALA A 43 -8.26 -29.96 -7.47
C ALA A 43 -7.37 -30.99 -8.19
N ALA A 44 -6.24 -30.54 -8.70
CA ALA A 44 -5.20 -31.35 -9.35
C ALA A 44 -3.84 -30.70 -9.10
N SER A 45 -2.79 -31.51 -9.15
CA SER A 45 -1.42 -31.05 -8.96
C SER A 45 -0.44 -31.70 -9.92
N THR A 46 0.60 -30.97 -10.29
CA THR A 46 1.76 -31.47 -11.04
C THR A 46 3.01 -31.32 -10.19
N THR A 47 3.73 -32.41 -9.96
CA THR A 47 5.04 -32.35 -9.27
C THR A 47 6.13 -31.95 -10.25
N ALA A 48 7.02 -31.06 -9.83
CA ALA A 48 8.19 -30.67 -10.60
C ALA A 48 9.45 -30.62 -9.72
N GLY A 49 10.61 -30.84 -10.33
CA GLY A 49 11.91 -30.83 -9.67
C GLY A 49 12.99 -31.45 -10.54
N GLY A 50 14.24 -31.29 -10.14
CA GLY A 50 15.41 -31.75 -10.89
C GLY A 50 15.74 -30.85 -12.08
N THR A 51 16.60 -31.33 -12.97
CA THR A 51 17.03 -30.56 -14.15
C THR A 51 16.04 -30.73 -15.30
N LEU A 52 15.60 -29.62 -15.89
CA LEU A 52 14.72 -29.66 -17.06
C LEU A 52 15.42 -30.34 -18.25
N ALA A 53 14.69 -31.22 -18.94
CA ALA A 53 15.16 -31.89 -20.15
C ALA A 53 14.85 -31.11 -21.44
N GLY A 54 14.01 -30.07 -21.35
CA GLY A 54 13.61 -29.22 -22.48
C GLY A 54 12.85 -28.00 -21.99
N ASN A 55 12.50 -27.10 -22.93
CA ASN A 55 11.65 -25.96 -22.63
C ASN A 55 10.33 -26.44 -22.03
N THR A 56 9.97 -25.85 -20.89
CA THR A 56 8.83 -26.29 -20.10
C THR A 56 7.92 -25.10 -19.85
N ALA A 57 6.62 -25.28 -20.08
CA ALA A 57 5.61 -24.26 -19.82
C ALA A 57 4.66 -24.75 -18.72
N TRP A 58 4.57 -24.00 -17.63
CA TRP A 58 3.54 -24.17 -16.62
C TRP A 58 2.38 -23.24 -16.90
N THR A 59 1.20 -23.83 -17.02
CA THR A 59 -0.07 -23.13 -17.23
C THR A 59 -1.06 -23.59 -16.17
N SER A 60 -2.12 -22.81 -15.95
CA SER A 60 -3.18 -23.16 -15.00
C SER A 60 -3.85 -24.51 -15.29
N ALA A 61 -3.75 -25.01 -16.53
CA ALA A 61 -4.23 -26.34 -16.92
C ALA A 61 -3.48 -27.51 -16.24
N LEU A 62 -2.28 -27.27 -15.71
CA LEU A 62 -1.51 -28.27 -14.96
C LEU A 62 -1.93 -28.39 -13.48
N GLY A 63 -2.92 -27.60 -13.05
CA GLY A 63 -3.28 -27.48 -11.65
C GLY A 63 -2.19 -26.78 -10.83
N VAL A 64 -2.16 -27.07 -9.53
CA VAL A 64 -1.12 -26.53 -8.63
C VAL A 64 0.22 -27.21 -8.91
N ILE A 65 1.28 -26.44 -9.10
CA ILE A 65 2.63 -26.99 -9.27
C ILE A 65 3.26 -27.20 -7.90
N ARG A 66 3.68 -28.43 -7.57
CA ARG A 66 4.40 -28.75 -6.33
C ARG A 66 5.88 -28.93 -6.65
N VAL A 67 6.73 -28.07 -6.10
CA VAL A 67 8.20 -28.17 -6.23
C VAL A 67 8.77 -28.67 -4.91
N THR A 68 9.07 -29.96 -4.83
CA THR A 68 9.49 -30.64 -3.59
C THR A 68 11.00 -30.83 -3.46
N ASN A 69 11.74 -30.55 -4.53
CA ASN A 69 13.20 -30.54 -4.58
C ASN A 69 13.64 -29.50 -5.61
N ASP A 70 14.88 -29.03 -5.51
CA ASP A 70 15.41 -27.98 -6.39
C ASP A 70 15.13 -28.30 -7.87
N LEU A 71 14.65 -27.29 -8.59
CA LEU A 71 14.44 -27.33 -10.03
C LEU A 71 15.51 -26.51 -10.73
N ILE A 72 16.20 -27.11 -11.69
CA ILE A 72 17.29 -26.48 -12.44
C ILE A 72 16.85 -26.24 -13.89
N VAL A 73 16.94 -24.98 -14.34
CA VAL A 73 16.80 -24.60 -15.76
C VAL A 73 18.22 -24.47 -16.36
N PRO A 74 18.68 -25.44 -17.16
CA PRO A 74 20.04 -25.43 -17.71
C PRO A 74 20.18 -24.51 -18.92
N SER A 75 21.43 -24.35 -19.37
CA SER A 75 21.80 -23.53 -20.53
C SER A 75 20.92 -23.80 -21.76
N GLY A 76 20.42 -22.73 -22.37
CA GLY A 76 19.61 -22.77 -23.59
C GLY A 76 18.15 -23.21 -23.37
N LEU A 77 17.74 -23.51 -22.14
CA LEU A 77 16.36 -23.85 -21.80
C LEU A 77 15.65 -22.73 -21.08
N THR A 78 14.33 -22.72 -21.20
CA THR A 78 13.43 -21.80 -20.51
C THR A 78 12.36 -22.58 -19.73
N LEU A 79 12.13 -22.16 -18.49
CA LEU A 79 10.90 -22.44 -17.75
C LEU A 79 10.00 -21.21 -17.86
N SER A 80 8.88 -21.34 -18.58
CA SER A 80 7.85 -20.31 -18.67
C SER A 80 6.70 -20.61 -17.71
N VAL A 81 6.27 -19.63 -16.91
CA VAL A 81 5.15 -19.77 -15.97
C VAL A 81 4.09 -18.72 -16.31
N GLY A 82 2.89 -19.17 -16.67
CA GLY A 82 1.79 -18.29 -17.09
C GLY A 82 1.00 -17.67 -15.93
N SER A 83 0.05 -16.80 -16.28
CA SER A 83 -0.84 -16.14 -15.34
C SER A 83 -1.73 -17.10 -14.55
N GLY A 84 -2.00 -16.75 -13.30
CA GLY A 84 -2.82 -17.55 -12.37
C GLY A 84 -2.22 -18.89 -11.96
N VAL A 85 -0.99 -19.23 -12.38
CA VAL A 85 -0.32 -20.45 -11.93
C VAL A 85 0.04 -20.31 -10.45
N VAL A 86 -0.31 -21.34 -9.67
CA VAL A 86 0.08 -21.46 -8.26
C VAL A 86 1.20 -22.48 -8.14
N VAL A 87 2.32 -22.04 -7.59
CA VAL A 87 3.50 -22.87 -7.31
C VAL A 87 3.68 -22.96 -5.79
N LEU A 88 3.66 -24.18 -5.27
CA LEU A 88 3.89 -24.49 -3.87
C LEU A 88 5.29 -25.12 -3.70
N LEU A 89 6.16 -24.45 -2.94
CA LEU A 89 7.57 -24.84 -2.79
C LEU A 89 7.86 -25.42 -1.40
N GLY A 90 8.58 -26.55 -1.37
CA GLY A 90 9.06 -27.14 -0.13
C GLY A 90 10.06 -26.23 0.61
N SER A 91 10.23 -26.48 1.91
CA SER A 91 11.19 -25.73 2.74
C SER A 91 12.59 -25.77 2.13
N GLY A 92 13.21 -24.59 1.95
CA GLY A 92 14.53 -24.44 1.33
C GLY A 92 14.63 -24.75 -0.17
N VAL A 93 13.55 -25.15 -0.84
CA VAL A 93 13.55 -25.53 -2.26
C VAL A 93 13.61 -24.29 -3.15
N SER A 94 14.45 -24.34 -4.19
CA SER A 94 14.62 -23.25 -5.16
C SER A 94 14.23 -23.65 -6.59
N VAL A 95 13.82 -22.67 -7.38
CA VAL A 95 13.76 -22.76 -8.84
C VAL A 95 14.89 -21.93 -9.39
N ARG A 96 15.88 -22.58 -10.00
CA ARG A 96 17.18 -21.98 -10.34
C ARG A 96 17.45 -22.05 -11.83
N ALA A 97 17.56 -20.90 -12.48
CA ALA A 97 18.24 -20.76 -13.75
C ALA A 97 19.76 -20.76 -13.53
N ILE A 98 20.47 -21.70 -14.16
CA ILE A 98 21.95 -21.69 -14.18
C ILE A 98 22.46 -21.03 -15.46
N ALA A 99 23.78 -20.90 -15.63
CA ALA A 99 24.42 -20.24 -16.76
C ALA A 99 23.73 -20.56 -18.11
N GLY A 100 23.24 -19.52 -18.79
CA GLY A 100 22.50 -19.59 -20.06
C GLY A 100 21.04 -20.06 -19.99
N GLY A 101 20.51 -20.39 -18.80
CA GLY A 101 19.12 -20.79 -18.57
C GLY A 101 18.21 -19.60 -18.22
N THR A 102 16.89 -19.76 -18.40
CA THR A 102 15.92 -18.68 -18.16
C THR A 102 14.72 -19.16 -17.35
N LEU A 103 14.42 -18.48 -16.25
CA LEU A 103 13.11 -18.52 -15.60
C LEU A 103 12.32 -17.29 -16.03
N ASP A 104 11.19 -17.49 -16.70
CA ASP A 104 10.30 -16.42 -17.17
C ASP A 104 8.90 -16.62 -16.63
N VAL A 105 8.44 -15.69 -15.77
CA VAL A 105 7.13 -15.74 -15.12
C VAL A 105 6.31 -14.54 -15.59
N ALA A 106 5.20 -14.82 -16.26
CA ALA A 106 4.32 -13.85 -16.89
C ALA A 106 2.91 -13.90 -16.28
N GLY A 107 2.78 -13.38 -15.07
CA GLY A 107 1.49 -13.10 -14.44
C GLY A 107 0.75 -11.92 -15.09
N THR A 108 -0.47 -11.64 -14.62
CA THR A 108 -1.18 -10.39 -14.92
C THR A 108 -1.74 -9.78 -13.65
N GLU A 109 -2.04 -8.48 -13.65
CA GLU A 109 -2.69 -7.82 -12.50
C GLU A 109 -3.99 -8.52 -12.06
N ALA A 110 -4.80 -8.99 -13.01
CA ALA A 110 -6.04 -9.72 -12.73
C ALA A 110 -5.82 -11.18 -12.30
N SER A 111 -4.65 -11.75 -12.59
CA SER A 111 -4.31 -13.16 -12.32
C SER A 111 -2.81 -13.32 -12.12
N PRO A 112 -2.28 -12.88 -10.96
CA PRO A 112 -0.86 -12.99 -10.68
C PRO A 112 -0.43 -14.46 -10.60
N ALA A 113 0.84 -14.72 -10.90
CA ALA A 113 1.45 -16.02 -10.60
C ALA A 113 1.87 -16.03 -9.12
N LEU A 114 1.57 -17.11 -8.41
CA LEU A 114 1.80 -17.20 -6.96
C LEU A 114 2.91 -18.21 -6.65
N PHE A 115 3.89 -17.81 -5.85
CA PHE A 115 4.94 -18.69 -5.33
C PHE A 115 4.86 -18.68 -3.80
N LEU A 116 4.35 -19.77 -3.25
CA LEU A 116 3.93 -19.87 -1.85
C LEU A 116 4.60 -21.06 -1.15
N PRO A 117 4.74 -21.03 0.18
CA PRO A 117 5.25 -22.16 0.95
C PRO A 117 4.28 -23.35 0.88
N LEU A 118 4.81 -24.55 0.63
CA LEU A 118 4.03 -25.79 0.47
C LEU A 118 3.16 -26.15 1.67
N ASN A 119 3.63 -25.82 2.88
CA ASN A 119 2.93 -26.07 4.13
C ASN A 119 2.33 -24.79 4.75
N GLY A 120 2.31 -23.68 4.00
CA GLY A 120 1.76 -22.41 4.44
C GLY A 120 2.65 -21.56 5.35
N THR A 121 3.77 -22.08 5.88
CA THR A 121 4.58 -21.35 6.88
C THR A 121 6.09 -21.47 6.73
N ALA A 122 6.62 -22.58 6.20
CA ALA A 122 8.06 -22.78 6.11
C ALA A 122 8.64 -22.05 4.91
N ALA A 123 9.67 -21.23 5.16
CA ALA A 123 10.36 -20.51 4.10
C ALA A 123 10.96 -21.47 3.05
N TRP A 124 10.67 -21.19 1.79
CA TRP A 124 11.32 -21.84 0.65
C TRP A 124 12.60 -21.09 0.28
N GLY A 125 13.35 -21.63 -0.68
CA GLY A 125 14.66 -21.11 -1.08
C GLY A 125 14.53 -19.80 -1.86
N ALA A 126 14.72 -19.88 -3.17
CA ALA A 126 14.67 -18.71 -4.04
C ALA A 126 14.19 -19.01 -5.46
N LEU A 127 13.70 -17.96 -6.13
CA LEU A 127 13.73 -17.84 -7.58
C LEU A 127 15.11 -17.29 -7.94
N ASP A 128 16.00 -18.15 -8.42
CA ASP A 128 17.44 -17.91 -8.47
C ASP A 128 17.94 -17.89 -9.92
N ALA A 129 18.81 -16.93 -10.22
CA ALA A 129 19.63 -16.94 -11.43
C ALA A 129 21.11 -16.96 -11.04
N THR A 130 21.88 -17.92 -11.56
CA THR A 130 23.31 -18.02 -11.26
C THR A 130 24.16 -18.36 -12.49
N GLY A 131 25.17 -17.55 -12.75
CA GLY A 131 26.10 -17.72 -13.87
C GLY A 131 25.77 -16.83 -15.06
N ALA A 132 26.78 -16.62 -15.92
CA ALA A 132 26.65 -15.76 -17.09
C ALA A 132 25.52 -16.21 -18.02
N GLY A 133 24.68 -15.25 -18.43
CA GLY A 133 23.52 -15.51 -19.29
C GLY A 133 22.35 -16.22 -18.59
N ALA A 134 22.44 -16.52 -17.30
CA ALA A 134 21.29 -16.94 -16.51
C ALA A 134 20.34 -15.75 -16.29
N THR A 135 19.03 -15.97 -16.42
CA THR A 135 18.04 -14.91 -16.20
C THR A 135 16.85 -15.37 -15.37
N VAL A 136 16.34 -14.46 -14.54
CA VAL A 136 15.04 -14.55 -13.86
C VAL A 136 14.25 -13.29 -14.21
N ASN A 137 13.10 -13.48 -14.85
CA ASN A 137 12.18 -12.42 -15.21
C ASN A 137 10.83 -12.68 -14.56
N LEU A 138 10.33 -11.73 -13.76
CA LEU A 138 9.08 -11.87 -13.02
C LEU A 138 8.19 -10.67 -13.31
N ARG A 139 6.95 -10.94 -13.74
CA ARG A 139 5.89 -9.93 -13.95
C ARG A 139 4.63 -10.33 -13.23
N HIS A 140 4.05 -9.43 -12.44
CA HIS A 140 2.83 -9.69 -11.66
C HIS A 140 2.92 -10.99 -10.86
N VAL A 141 4.00 -11.13 -10.09
CA VAL A 141 4.27 -12.27 -9.23
C VAL A 141 4.06 -11.88 -7.78
N GLU A 142 3.39 -12.75 -7.03
CA GLU A 142 3.33 -12.66 -5.57
C GLU A 142 4.14 -13.80 -4.97
N THR A 143 5.10 -13.44 -4.11
CA THR A 143 5.91 -14.39 -3.36
C THR A 143 5.69 -14.20 -1.87
N ALA A 144 5.39 -15.28 -1.16
CA ALA A 144 5.37 -15.31 0.29
C ALA A 144 6.47 -16.26 0.79
N ALA A 145 7.27 -15.84 1.77
CA ALA A 145 8.27 -16.69 2.43
C ALA A 145 9.34 -17.31 1.51
N GLY A 146 9.68 -16.65 0.41
CA GLY A 146 10.84 -16.99 -0.41
C GLY A 146 11.56 -15.78 -0.95
N ALA A 147 12.75 -16.02 -1.50
CA ALA A 147 13.64 -14.97 -1.97
C ALA A 147 13.70 -14.89 -3.51
N VAL A 148 14.26 -13.79 -4.00
CA VAL A 148 14.73 -13.65 -5.39
C VAL A 148 16.23 -13.39 -5.37
N THR A 149 17.00 -14.20 -6.11
CA THR A 149 18.47 -14.13 -6.03
C THR A 149 19.16 -14.10 -7.39
N PHE A 150 20.25 -13.34 -7.48
CA PHE A 150 21.06 -13.18 -8.68
C PHE A 150 22.54 -13.36 -8.35
N ASN A 151 23.24 -14.24 -9.05
CA ASN A 151 24.62 -14.57 -8.73
C ASN A 151 25.47 -14.66 -9.99
N THR A 152 26.74 -14.21 -9.91
CA THR A 152 27.78 -14.46 -10.93
C THR A 152 27.33 -14.09 -12.35
N LEU A 153 27.24 -12.80 -12.65
CA LEU A 153 26.85 -12.23 -13.96
C LEU A 153 25.44 -12.56 -14.43
N ALA A 154 24.60 -13.15 -13.58
CA ALA A 154 23.17 -13.30 -13.86
C ALA A 154 22.47 -11.93 -13.97
N THR A 155 21.41 -11.85 -14.75
CA THR A 155 20.61 -10.63 -14.95
C THR A 155 19.13 -10.91 -14.73
N GLY A 156 18.32 -9.87 -14.59
CA GLY A 156 16.88 -10.06 -14.49
C GLY A 156 16.07 -8.78 -14.44
N LEU A 157 14.78 -8.96 -14.68
CA LEU A 157 13.75 -7.94 -14.55
C LEU A 157 12.68 -8.43 -13.58
N ILE A 158 12.50 -7.71 -12.48
CA ILE A 158 11.40 -7.94 -11.54
C ILE A 158 10.49 -6.71 -11.64
N GLU A 159 9.27 -6.90 -12.13
CA GLU A 159 8.31 -5.81 -12.30
C GLU A 159 6.89 -6.14 -11.82
N ASP A 160 6.23 -5.15 -11.22
CA ASP A 160 4.84 -5.27 -10.75
C ASP A 160 4.63 -6.44 -9.79
N CYS A 161 5.63 -6.75 -8.96
CA CYS A 161 5.62 -7.89 -8.05
C CYS A 161 5.40 -7.48 -6.60
N TYR A 162 4.76 -8.37 -5.84
CA TYR A 162 4.61 -8.26 -4.39
C TYR A 162 5.47 -9.33 -3.71
N LEU A 163 6.53 -8.92 -3.04
CA LEU A 163 7.46 -9.81 -2.35
C LEU A 163 7.30 -9.60 -0.85
N HIS A 164 6.91 -10.65 -0.11
CA HIS A 164 6.69 -10.49 1.32
C HIS A 164 7.04 -11.70 2.19
N ASP A 165 7.15 -11.42 3.49
CA ASP A 165 7.31 -12.40 4.58
C ASP A 165 8.59 -13.26 4.45
N ARG A 166 9.68 -12.67 3.98
CA ARG A 166 10.99 -13.31 3.89
C ARG A 166 12.07 -12.40 4.48
N PRO A 167 12.89 -12.91 5.42
CA PRO A 167 14.07 -12.18 5.92
C PRO A 167 14.98 -11.57 4.85
N SER A 168 15.81 -12.39 4.21
CA SER A 168 16.59 -11.98 3.04
C SER A 168 15.74 -12.15 1.79
N ILE A 169 14.97 -11.11 1.45
CA ILE A 169 13.96 -11.20 0.40
C ILE A 169 14.55 -11.04 -1.00
N MET A 170 15.64 -10.28 -1.11
CA MET A 170 16.38 -10.14 -2.35
C MET A 170 17.88 -10.06 -2.11
N THR A 171 18.65 -10.81 -2.91
CA THR A 171 20.11 -10.77 -2.82
C THR A 171 20.75 -10.88 -4.18
N ALA A 172 21.74 -10.04 -4.46
CA ALA A 172 22.57 -10.15 -5.64
C ALA A 172 24.06 -10.22 -5.27
N ASN A 173 24.80 -11.15 -5.87
CA ASN A 173 26.24 -11.32 -5.63
C ASN A 173 26.99 -11.35 -6.95
N SER A 174 27.78 -10.29 -7.22
CA SER A 174 28.50 -10.12 -8.49
C SER A 174 27.60 -10.35 -9.71
N ALA A 175 26.35 -9.89 -9.63
CA ALA A 175 25.39 -10.03 -10.71
C ALA A 175 25.67 -9.02 -11.83
N GLY A 176 25.06 -9.24 -13.01
CA GLY A 176 24.99 -8.22 -14.03
C GLY A 176 24.00 -7.11 -13.66
N LEU A 177 23.51 -6.37 -14.66
CA LEU A 177 22.45 -5.40 -14.43
C LEU A 177 21.16 -6.11 -13.98
N ILE A 178 20.60 -5.65 -12.86
CA ILE A 178 19.27 -6.05 -12.37
C ILE A 178 18.34 -4.85 -12.44
N THR A 179 17.13 -5.05 -12.98
CA THR A 179 16.08 -4.03 -13.01
C THR A 179 14.93 -4.44 -12.10
N LEU A 180 14.59 -3.57 -11.15
CA LEU A 180 13.51 -3.71 -10.19
C LEU A 180 12.57 -2.53 -10.36
N ARG A 181 11.30 -2.77 -10.68
CA ARG A 181 10.34 -1.66 -10.89
C ARG A 181 8.94 -1.95 -10.37
N ARG A 182 8.30 -0.95 -9.76
CA ARG A 182 6.94 -1.09 -9.22
C ARG A 182 6.81 -2.31 -8.31
N LEU A 183 7.82 -2.51 -7.45
CA LEU A 183 7.80 -3.56 -6.45
C LEU A 183 7.09 -3.06 -5.20
N HIS A 184 6.35 -3.96 -4.57
CA HIS A 184 5.96 -3.80 -3.18
C HIS A 184 6.71 -4.87 -2.38
N VAL A 185 7.64 -4.44 -1.53
CA VAL A 185 8.46 -5.30 -0.66
C VAL A 185 8.04 -5.06 0.78
N LYS A 186 7.56 -6.10 1.47
CA LYS A 186 6.93 -5.97 2.78
C LYS A 186 7.30 -7.08 3.75
N ASN A 187 7.38 -6.77 5.06
CA ASN A 187 7.68 -7.75 6.11
C ASN A 187 8.96 -8.54 5.82
N TYR A 188 10.07 -7.83 5.73
CA TYR A 188 11.37 -8.38 5.37
C TYR A 188 12.45 -7.91 6.35
N GLU A 189 13.68 -8.39 6.15
CA GLU A 189 14.84 -7.93 6.91
C GLU A 189 15.78 -7.11 6.03
N SER A 190 16.09 -7.57 4.80
CA SER A 190 16.99 -6.82 3.92
C SER A 190 16.82 -7.11 2.43
N THR A 191 17.20 -6.13 1.60
CA THR A 191 17.59 -6.35 0.20
C THR A 191 19.06 -5.94 0.02
N VAL A 192 19.89 -6.86 -0.50
CA VAL A 192 21.35 -6.69 -0.51
C VAL A 192 21.93 -6.90 -1.90
N PHE A 193 22.66 -5.91 -2.40
CA PHE A 193 23.35 -5.94 -3.69
C PHE A 193 24.86 -5.85 -3.47
N ASN A 194 25.53 -7.00 -3.50
CA ASN A 194 26.96 -7.14 -3.23
C ASN A 194 27.85 -6.89 -4.46
N SER A 195 29.15 -6.76 -4.18
CA SER A 195 30.17 -6.18 -5.05
C SER A 195 30.08 -6.60 -6.51
N GLY A 196 30.17 -5.62 -7.41
CA GLY A 196 30.09 -5.83 -8.86
C GLY A 196 28.67 -5.81 -9.45
N THR A 197 27.64 -5.72 -8.62
CA THR A 197 26.25 -5.63 -9.07
C THR A 197 25.86 -4.18 -9.39
N ILE A 198 25.26 -3.95 -10.56
CA ILE A 198 24.57 -2.69 -10.90
C ILE A 198 23.07 -2.91 -10.80
N VAL A 199 22.38 -2.01 -10.10
CA VAL A 199 20.93 -2.10 -9.92
C VAL A 199 20.23 -0.83 -10.39
N LEU A 200 19.14 -1.00 -11.14
CA LEU A 200 18.11 0.01 -11.32
C LEU A 200 16.92 -0.37 -10.44
N VAL A 201 16.63 0.41 -9.42
CA VAL A 201 15.42 0.30 -8.60
C VAL A 201 14.57 1.52 -8.85
N GLU A 202 13.34 1.31 -9.34
CA GLU A 202 12.44 2.42 -9.60
C GLU A 202 10.99 2.18 -9.20
N ASP A 203 10.28 3.26 -8.90
CA ASP A 203 8.81 3.26 -8.71
C ASP A 203 8.34 2.30 -7.61
N SER A 204 9.18 1.96 -6.63
CA SER A 204 8.95 0.84 -5.71
C SER A 204 8.69 1.27 -4.26
N LEU A 205 7.91 0.48 -3.54
CA LEU A 205 7.59 0.64 -2.13
C LEU A 205 8.28 -0.46 -1.31
N TYR A 206 9.00 -0.04 -0.29
CA TYR A 206 9.64 -0.88 0.70
C TYR A 206 9.10 -0.49 2.07
N GLU A 207 8.38 -1.39 2.73
CA GLU A 207 7.78 -1.11 4.03
C GLU A 207 7.87 -2.25 5.03
N ASP A 208 7.80 -1.91 6.32
CA ASP A 208 7.72 -2.86 7.42
C ASP A 208 8.97 -3.77 7.51
N LEU A 209 10.16 -3.15 7.58
CA LEU A 209 11.40 -3.86 7.91
C LEU A 209 11.40 -4.28 9.38
N THR A 210 11.67 -5.57 9.63
CA THR A 210 11.39 -6.22 10.92
C THR A 210 12.61 -6.56 11.77
N ALA A 211 13.83 -6.61 11.21
CA ALA A 211 15.03 -7.01 11.95
C ALA A 211 15.97 -5.83 12.28
N PRO A 212 16.65 -5.87 13.44
CA PRO A 212 17.73 -4.93 13.75
C PRO A 212 19.02 -5.24 12.96
N ASN A 213 19.86 -4.23 12.77
CA ASN A 213 21.11 -4.29 12.02
C ASN A 213 20.89 -4.76 10.58
N SER A 214 19.90 -4.18 9.92
CA SER A 214 19.51 -4.52 8.56
C SER A 214 18.92 -3.30 7.87
N ASP A 215 19.17 -3.16 6.58
CA ASP A 215 18.77 -1.99 5.81
C ASP A 215 17.70 -2.35 4.79
N CYS A 216 16.83 -1.39 4.49
CA CYS A 216 15.76 -1.63 3.52
C CYS A 216 16.35 -1.98 2.14
N LEU A 217 17.38 -1.23 1.74
CA LEU A 217 18.17 -1.47 0.55
C LEU A 217 19.64 -1.20 0.82
N GLU A 218 20.48 -2.22 0.60
CA GLU A 218 21.92 -2.14 0.78
C GLU A 218 22.66 -2.36 -0.54
N ILE A 219 23.61 -1.48 -0.87
CA ILE A 219 24.59 -1.67 -1.95
C ILE A 219 25.99 -1.74 -1.36
N GLN A 220 26.60 -2.93 -1.41
CA GLN A 220 27.96 -3.18 -0.95
C GLN A 220 28.89 -3.33 -2.15
N GLY A 221 29.91 -2.48 -2.27
CA GLY A 221 30.92 -2.58 -3.34
C GLY A 221 30.37 -2.34 -4.75
N GLY A 222 29.35 -1.49 -4.90
CA GLY A 222 28.70 -1.21 -6.18
C GLY A 222 29.59 -0.39 -7.13
N PRO A 223 29.79 -0.82 -8.40
CA PRO A 223 30.46 0.01 -9.40
C PRO A 223 29.56 1.18 -9.85
N PRO A 224 30.11 2.19 -10.56
CA PRO A 224 29.32 3.30 -11.08
C PRO A 224 28.18 2.84 -11.98
N GLY A 225 26.99 3.42 -11.78
CA GLY A 225 25.82 3.22 -12.65
C GLY A 225 24.54 2.75 -11.96
N SER A 226 24.57 2.44 -10.66
CA SER A 226 23.35 2.11 -9.93
C SER A 226 22.44 3.33 -9.80
N ILE A 227 21.13 3.10 -9.90
CA ILE A 227 20.09 4.13 -9.81
C ILE A 227 18.99 3.63 -8.89
N ILE A 228 18.66 4.42 -7.87
CA ILE A 228 17.49 4.23 -7.02
C ILE A 228 16.63 5.47 -7.20
N ARG A 229 15.45 5.35 -7.80
CA ARG A 229 14.63 6.53 -8.10
C ARG A 229 13.15 6.33 -7.89
N ARG A 230 12.44 7.36 -7.42
CA ARG A 230 11.00 7.27 -7.17
C ARG A 230 10.68 6.04 -6.32
N CYS A 231 11.36 5.89 -5.20
CA CYS A 231 11.10 4.79 -4.26
C CYS A 231 10.65 5.35 -2.92
N THR A 232 9.74 4.64 -2.26
CA THR A 232 9.31 4.92 -0.90
C THR A 232 9.93 3.88 0.03
N PHE A 233 10.61 4.34 1.08
CA PHE A 233 11.13 3.49 2.16
C PHE A 233 10.55 3.95 3.48
N ARG A 234 9.78 3.07 4.14
CA ARG A 234 9.09 3.48 5.36
C ARG A 234 8.88 2.39 6.41
N ARG A 235 8.66 2.81 7.65
CA ARG A 235 8.37 1.96 8.80
C ARG A 235 9.40 0.83 8.97
N SER A 236 10.65 1.23 9.15
CA SER A 236 11.67 0.32 9.62
C SER A 236 11.63 0.26 11.14
N HIS A 237 11.54 -0.95 11.70
CA HIS A 237 11.42 -1.17 13.15
C HIS A 237 12.68 -1.76 13.79
N GLY A 238 13.71 -2.07 13.00
CA GLY A 238 14.99 -2.58 13.47
C GLY A 238 15.87 -1.48 14.08
N ASN A 239 16.65 -1.76 15.11
CA ASN A 239 17.70 -0.81 15.54
C ASN A 239 18.86 -0.84 14.56
N ASN A 240 19.54 0.30 14.33
CA ASN A 240 20.66 0.39 13.39
C ASN A 240 20.25 -0.12 11.99
N SER A 241 19.15 0.44 11.49
CA SER A 241 18.54 0.08 10.22
C SER A 241 18.33 1.34 9.40
N ASP A 242 19.04 1.41 8.28
CA ASP A 242 19.00 2.53 7.36
C ASP A 242 17.98 2.22 6.23
N ALA A 243 17.46 3.27 5.58
CA ALA A 243 16.59 3.07 4.43
C ALA A 243 17.42 2.66 3.22
N VAL A 244 18.44 3.45 2.90
CA VAL A 244 19.44 3.10 1.89
C VAL A 244 20.81 3.15 2.52
N ASP A 245 21.53 2.02 2.51
CA ASP A 245 22.94 1.95 2.91
C ASP A 245 23.84 1.65 1.71
N CYS A 246 24.95 2.37 1.63
CA CYS A 246 25.98 2.23 0.62
C CYS A 246 27.33 2.03 1.32
N ASN A 247 28.01 0.94 0.99
CA ASN A 247 29.27 0.55 1.63
C ASN A 247 30.32 0.20 0.57
N GLY A 248 31.27 1.10 0.29
CA GLY A 248 32.30 0.92 -0.74
C GLY A 248 31.77 1.06 -2.17
N THR A 249 30.74 1.88 -2.34
CA THR A 249 29.97 2.04 -3.58
C THR A 249 30.30 3.36 -4.27
N THR A 250 30.30 3.36 -5.60
CA THR A 250 30.62 4.56 -6.39
C THR A 250 29.56 4.85 -7.44
N GLY A 251 29.38 6.12 -7.79
CA GLY A 251 28.57 6.54 -8.93
C GLY A 251 27.10 6.11 -8.86
N THR A 252 26.49 6.14 -7.68
CA THR A 252 25.06 5.82 -7.50
C THR A 252 24.22 7.09 -7.47
N LEU A 253 23.13 7.09 -8.24
CA LEU A 253 22.10 8.12 -8.21
C LEU A 253 20.95 7.70 -7.31
N MET A 254 20.58 8.55 -6.36
CA MET A 254 19.40 8.46 -5.52
C MET A 254 18.49 9.65 -5.80
N GLU A 255 17.34 9.42 -6.42
CA GLU A 255 16.52 10.49 -7.00
C GLU A 255 15.04 10.38 -6.63
N SER A 256 14.40 11.47 -6.21
CA SER A 256 12.94 11.49 -5.98
C SER A 256 12.47 10.46 -4.95
N LEU A 257 13.28 10.22 -3.91
CA LEU A 257 12.97 9.27 -2.85
C LEU A 257 12.04 9.89 -1.80
N LEU A 258 11.13 9.07 -1.28
CA LEU A 258 10.34 9.37 -0.09
C LEU A 258 10.80 8.45 1.03
N ILE A 259 11.41 9.00 2.09
CA ILE A 259 11.96 8.19 3.18
C ILE A 259 11.45 8.72 4.51
N HIS A 260 10.80 7.86 5.30
CA HIS A 260 10.35 8.26 6.63
C HIS A 260 10.05 7.10 7.56
N ASP A 261 9.94 7.39 8.86
CA ASP A 261 9.68 6.37 9.88
C ASP A 261 10.72 5.24 9.82
N VAL A 262 11.98 5.63 9.60
CA VAL A 262 13.15 4.74 9.62
C VAL A 262 13.95 5.04 10.88
N THR A 263 14.30 4.00 11.62
CA THR A 263 14.86 4.09 12.98
C THR A 263 16.25 4.72 13.07
N ASP A 264 17.07 4.64 12.02
CA ASP A 264 18.44 5.19 12.03
C ASP A 264 18.65 6.23 10.92
N LYS A 265 19.27 5.88 9.79
CA LYS A 265 19.54 6.85 8.72
C LYS A 265 18.57 6.70 7.56
N GLY A 266 18.17 7.82 6.96
CA GLY A 266 17.43 7.79 5.69
C GLY A 266 18.34 7.28 4.57
N ILE A 267 19.43 8.01 4.32
CA ILE A 267 20.49 7.58 3.41
C ILE A 267 21.81 7.55 4.18
N SER A 268 22.54 6.45 4.07
CA SER A 268 23.85 6.32 4.68
C SER A 268 24.88 5.81 3.69
N MET A 269 26.09 6.37 3.82
CA MET A 269 27.21 6.05 2.95
C MET A 269 28.53 6.20 3.68
N GLY A 270 29.49 5.34 3.36
CA GLY A 270 30.85 5.34 3.85
C GLY A 270 31.15 4.14 4.73
N ALA A 271 32.11 3.32 4.28
CA ALA A 271 32.61 2.14 4.99
C ALA A 271 34.14 2.00 4.96
N ALA A 272 34.88 3.02 4.49
CA ALA A 272 36.32 2.90 4.28
C ALA A 272 37.10 2.54 5.55
N GLY A 273 36.59 2.96 6.71
CA GLY A 273 37.21 2.68 8.00
C GLY A 273 37.13 1.22 8.44
N ALA A 274 36.28 0.40 7.81
CA ALA A 274 36.20 -1.05 7.98
C ALA A 274 37.14 -1.83 7.04
N GLY A 275 38.03 -1.14 6.31
CA GLY A 275 38.90 -1.75 5.29
C GLY A 275 38.28 -1.81 3.90
N GLY A 276 37.10 -1.21 3.70
CA GLY A 276 36.48 -1.00 2.39
C GLY A 276 37.07 0.17 1.61
N LEU A 277 36.58 0.39 0.39
CA LEU A 277 36.82 1.63 -0.34
C LEU A 277 35.92 2.74 0.22
N ALA A 278 36.32 4.00 0.04
CA ALA A 278 35.42 5.13 0.30
C ALA A 278 34.40 5.27 -0.84
N ASP A 279 33.25 5.83 -0.50
CA ASP A 279 32.17 6.05 -1.46
C ASP A 279 32.42 7.35 -2.23
N PHE A 280 32.29 7.31 -3.56
CA PHE A 280 32.57 8.47 -4.41
C PHE A 280 31.57 8.63 -5.54
N GLY A 281 31.29 9.89 -5.91
CA GLY A 281 30.36 10.19 -7.00
C GLY A 281 28.91 9.83 -6.67
N MET A 282 28.56 9.81 -5.38
CA MET A 282 27.19 9.62 -4.93
C MET A 282 26.39 10.90 -5.18
N VAL A 283 25.22 10.77 -5.81
CA VAL A 283 24.33 11.90 -6.09
C VAL A 283 22.99 11.65 -5.44
N ILE A 284 22.58 12.55 -4.56
CA ILE A 284 21.26 12.56 -3.92
C ILE A 284 20.52 13.78 -4.45
N SER A 285 19.35 13.58 -5.05
CA SER A 285 18.61 14.65 -5.70
C SER A 285 17.10 14.51 -5.53
N ASN A 286 16.42 15.62 -5.31
CA ASN A 286 14.96 15.65 -5.23
C ASN A 286 14.34 14.73 -4.15
N CYS A 287 15.02 14.51 -3.02
CA CYS A 287 14.50 13.59 -1.99
C CYS A 287 13.72 14.31 -0.89
N LEU A 288 12.72 13.63 -0.30
CA LEU A 288 12.08 14.02 0.96
C LEU A 288 12.42 12.98 2.02
N ILE A 289 13.11 13.41 3.08
CA ILE A 289 13.51 12.53 4.19
C ILE A 289 13.05 13.15 5.50
N TYR A 290 12.26 12.42 6.29
CA TYR A 290 11.74 12.92 7.57
C TYR A 290 11.46 11.81 8.59
N ARG A 291 11.38 12.17 9.88
CA ARG A 291 11.23 11.20 10.99
C ARG A 291 12.22 10.04 10.93
N VAL A 292 13.50 10.39 10.82
CA VAL A 292 14.62 9.47 10.99
C VAL A 292 15.56 9.98 12.10
N ASP A 293 16.50 9.18 12.58
CA ASP A 293 17.57 9.75 13.41
C ASP A 293 18.39 10.72 12.56
N THR A 294 18.85 10.28 11.40
CA THR A 294 19.71 11.09 10.53
C THR A 294 19.21 11.06 9.09
N GLY A 295 18.86 12.22 8.53
CA GLY A 295 18.41 12.33 7.14
C GLY A 295 19.43 11.75 6.16
N ILE A 296 20.62 12.34 6.15
CA ILE A 296 21.76 11.88 5.34
C ILE A 296 23.02 11.77 6.20
N ALA A 297 23.66 10.60 6.17
CA ALA A 297 24.95 10.38 6.80
C ALA A 297 26.05 10.11 5.76
N VAL A 298 27.10 10.94 5.76
CA VAL A 298 28.31 10.69 4.97
C VAL A 298 29.46 10.39 5.92
N LYS A 299 29.97 9.17 5.84
CA LYS A 299 30.94 8.61 6.78
C LYS A 299 32.31 8.46 6.12
N ASP A 300 33.36 8.42 6.93
CA ASP A 300 34.61 7.71 6.57
C ASP A 300 35.27 8.17 5.26
N ASN A 301 35.45 9.49 5.10
CA ASN A 301 36.03 10.13 3.91
C ASN A 301 35.25 9.88 2.59
N GLY A 302 34.01 9.38 2.69
CA GLY A 302 33.07 9.29 1.56
C GLY A 302 32.65 10.68 1.07
N THR A 303 32.21 10.75 -0.19
CA THR A 303 31.78 12.00 -0.82
C THR A 303 30.39 11.89 -1.45
N ALA A 304 29.59 12.95 -1.27
CA ALA A 304 28.28 13.06 -1.89
C ALA A 304 28.05 14.45 -2.52
N SER A 305 27.17 14.49 -3.51
CA SER A 305 26.51 15.71 -3.98
C SER A 305 25.02 15.67 -3.62
N LEU A 306 24.44 16.82 -3.29
CA LEU A 306 23.08 16.92 -2.74
C LEU A 306 22.31 18.08 -3.38
N PHE A 307 21.19 17.77 -4.05
CA PHE A 307 20.41 18.77 -4.80
C PHE A 307 18.92 18.69 -4.49
N ASP A 308 18.26 19.83 -4.44
CA ASP A 308 16.78 19.94 -4.42
C ASP A 308 16.14 19.02 -3.35
N THR A 309 16.78 18.86 -2.19
CA THR A 309 16.39 17.85 -1.18
C THR A 309 15.87 18.51 0.08
N THR A 310 14.77 17.97 0.62
CA THR A 310 14.21 18.37 1.92
C THR A 310 14.52 17.34 2.99
N LEU A 311 15.22 17.77 4.05
CA LEU A 311 15.54 16.98 5.24
C LEU A 311 14.83 17.63 6.44
N SER A 312 13.85 16.95 7.02
CA SER A 312 12.97 17.56 8.03
C SER A 312 12.61 16.62 9.16
N ALA A 313 12.10 17.17 10.27
CA ALA A 313 11.53 16.42 11.40
C ALA A 313 12.38 15.23 11.89
N SER A 314 13.71 15.36 11.89
CA SER A 314 14.66 14.30 12.25
C SER A 314 15.58 14.75 13.40
N SER A 315 16.27 13.83 14.07
CA SER A 315 17.27 14.22 15.09
C SER A 315 18.37 15.05 14.42
N PHE A 316 18.83 14.61 13.26
CA PHE A 316 19.82 15.29 12.45
C PHE A 316 19.35 15.39 11.00
N GLY A 317 19.45 16.58 10.39
CA GLY A 317 19.30 16.70 8.95
C GLY A 317 20.46 15.98 8.24
N MET A 318 21.69 16.41 8.53
CA MET A 318 22.91 15.77 8.03
C MET A 318 23.89 15.48 9.17
N ARG A 319 24.54 14.30 9.12
CA ARG A 319 25.71 13.99 9.96
C ARG A 319 26.88 13.55 9.10
N LEU A 320 27.97 14.28 9.17
CA LEU A 320 29.21 13.93 8.49
C LEU A 320 30.28 13.64 9.52
N TYR A 321 30.76 12.40 9.57
CA TYR A 321 31.60 11.94 10.68
C TYR A 321 32.42 10.70 10.31
N GLN A 322 33.33 10.31 11.19
CA GLN A 322 34.05 9.04 11.07
C GLN A 322 33.34 7.97 11.92
N LYS A 323 32.89 6.88 11.30
CA LYS A 323 32.18 5.78 11.99
C LYS A 323 33.15 4.86 12.72
N PHE A 324 34.30 4.57 12.11
CA PHE A 324 35.29 3.63 12.65
C PHE A 324 36.40 4.32 13.43
N ALA A 325 37.09 3.59 14.29
CA ALA A 325 38.21 4.13 15.08
C ALA A 325 39.45 4.47 14.22
N THR A 326 39.56 3.88 13.02
CA THR A 326 40.65 4.13 12.07
C THR A 326 40.64 5.60 11.64
N PRO A 327 41.73 6.38 11.81
CA PRO A 327 41.76 7.82 11.59
C PRO A 327 41.83 8.16 10.09
N ILE A 328 40.70 8.11 9.42
CA ILE A 328 40.57 8.38 7.98
C ILE A 328 39.85 9.70 7.69
N GLY A 329 39.22 10.32 8.69
CA GLY A 329 38.45 11.55 8.55
C GLY A 329 36.94 11.32 8.42
N GLY A 330 36.18 12.40 8.59
CA GLY A 330 34.74 12.41 8.37
C GLY A 330 34.37 12.42 6.88
N GLY A 331 33.09 12.23 6.56
CA GLY A 331 32.60 12.36 5.20
C GLY A 331 32.50 13.80 4.71
N HIS A 332 32.25 13.97 3.40
CA HIS A 332 32.23 15.26 2.73
C HIS A 332 31.03 15.40 1.80
N VAL A 333 30.28 16.49 1.91
CA VAL A 333 29.40 16.94 0.83
C VAL A 333 30.13 18.01 0.04
N THR A 334 30.44 17.69 -1.22
CA THR A 334 31.39 18.48 -2.03
C THR A 334 30.72 19.45 -2.98
N ASN A 335 29.44 19.24 -3.26
CA ASN A 335 28.61 20.12 -4.07
C ASN A 335 27.14 19.97 -3.64
N ALA A 336 26.52 21.05 -3.19
CA ALA A 336 25.11 21.01 -2.84
C ALA A 336 24.43 22.35 -3.03
N PHE A 337 23.23 22.32 -3.63
CA PHE A 337 22.40 23.51 -3.79
C PHE A 337 20.91 23.20 -3.79
N ASN A 338 20.10 24.25 -3.61
CA ASN A 338 18.63 24.17 -3.56
C ASN A 338 18.10 23.26 -2.44
N ASN A 339 18.82 23.08 -1.35
CA ASN A 339 18.40 22.18 -0.28
C ASN A 339 17.62 22.90 0.80
N LEU A 340 16.76 22.16 1.49
CA LEU A 340 15.97 22.65 2.60
C LEU A 340 16.18 21.71 3.80
N ILE A 341 16.92 22.19 4.80
CA ILE A 341 17.28 21.44 6.00
C ILE A 341 16.66 22.16 7.21
N TRP A 342 15.43 21.79 7.55
CA TRP A 342 14.60 22.54 8.49
C TRP A 342 13.78 21.64 9.40
N GLY A 343 13.50 22.07 10.63
CA GLY A 343 12.68 21.31 11.57
C GLY A 343 13.41 20.10 12.16
N ASN A 344 14.74 20.06 12.08
CA ASN A 344 15.57 19.02 12.69
C ASN A 344 16.05 19.47 14.07
N THR A 345 16.36 18.53 14.97
CA THR A 345 16.97 18.89 16.26
C THR A 345 18.35 19.52 16.05
N VAL A 346 19.12 18.98 15.10
CA VAL A 346 20.37 19.56 14.59
C VAL A 346 20.32 19.55 13.07
N SER A 347 20.41 20.70 12.42
CA SER A 347 20.37 20.77 10.95
C SER A 347 21.54 20.02 10.32
N ILE A 348 22.78 20.33 10.75
CA ILE A 348 23.99 19.69 10.23
C ILE A 348 24.99 19.53 11.37
N LEU A 349 25.55 18.33 11.52
CA LEU A 349 26.66 18.03 12.43
C LEU A 349 27.89 17.59 11.63
N LEU A 350 28.99 18.31 11.80
CA LEU A 350 30.30 17.98 11.20
C LEU A 350 31.28 17.54 12.29
N SER A 351 31.90 16.39 12.10
CA SER A 351 32.92 15.84 13.02
C SER A 351 34.14 15.33 12.24
N ASN A 352 35.27 15.15 12.92
CA ASN A 352 36.46 14.47 12.36
C ASN A 352 37.02 15.08 11.06
N GLY A 353 36.94 16.42 10.91
CA GLY A 353 37.39 17.10 9.69
C GLY A 353 36.43 17.01 8.51
N ALA A 354 35.20 16.53 8.73
CA ALA A 354 34.13 16.57 7.74
C ALA A 354 33.90 17.99 7.18
N THR A 355 33.47 18.07 5.92
CA THR A 355 33.17 19.34 5.25
C THR A 355 31.84 19.28 4.52
N VAL A 356 31.21 20.45 4.38
CA VAL A 356 29.99 20.62 3.60
C VAL A 356 30.14 21.87 2.73
N VAL A 357 29.86 21.75 1.44
CA VAL A 357 29.65 22.87 0.53
C VAL A 357 28.14 23.00 0.32
N LEU A 358 27.59 24.19 0.57
CA LEU A 358 26.17 24.49 0.43
C LEU A 358 26.01 25.87 -0.19
N ASP A 359 25.32 25.95 -1.32
CA ASP A 359 24.88 27.20 -1.93
C ASP A 359 23.36 27.18 -2.08
N TYR A 360 22.72 28.35 -2.16
CA TYR A 360 21.28 28.52 -2.39
C TYR A 360 20.44 27.52 -1.61
N SER A 361 20.64 27.41 -0.29
CA SER A 361 19.97 26.44 0.56
C SER A 361 19.38 27.11 1.80
N ASP A 362 18.27 26.60 2.31
CA ASP A 362 17.64 27.05 3.55
C ASP A 362 17.99 26.08 4.68
N VAL A 363 18.70 26.57 5.70
CA VAL A 363 19.20 25.72 6.79
C VAL A 363 18.88 26.36 8.12
N GLN A 364 18.12 25.65 8.96
CA GLN A 364 17.64 26.19 10.24
C GLN A 364 18.79 26.48 11.21
N GLY A 365 18.71 27.63 11.87
CA GLY A 365 19.43 27.92 13.12
C GLY A 365 20.85 28.44 12.97
N THR A 366 21.40 28.43 11.75
CA THR A 366 22.73 28.98 11.44
C THR A 366 22.75 29.47 10.00
N ASN A 367 23.25 30.68 9.74
CA ASN A 367 23.58 31.09 8.37
C ASN A 367 24.82 30.32 7.90
N TRP A 368 24.61 29.20 7.20
CA TRP A 368 25.70 28.38 6.69
C TRP A 368 26.49 29.12 5.60
N PRO A 369 27.82 29.07 5.61
CA PRO A 369 28.64 29.75 4.61
C PRO A 369 28.33 29.21 3.22
N GLY A 370 28.30 30.11 2.24
CA GLY A 370 27.89 29.80 0.88
C GLY A 370 27.14 30.96 0.23
N THR A 371 26.96 30.88 -1.07
CA THR A 371 26.25 31.89 -1.86
C THR A 371 24.76 31.67 -1.73
N GLY A 372 23.99 32.70 -1.38
CA GLY A 372 22.52 32.64 -1.44
C GLY A 372 21.84 31.78 -0.37
N ASN A 373 22.56 31.25 0.62
CA ASN A 373 21.95 30.51 1.73
C ASN A 373 21.08 31.43 2.60
N ILE A 374 19.98 30.88 3.08
CA ILE A 374 19.04 31.53 4.00
C ILE A 374 18.81 30.65 5.24
N SER A 375 18.21 31.25 6.27
CA SER A 375 17.70 30.55 7.45
C SER A 375 16.36 31.19 7.80
N ALA A 376 15.30 30.77 7.13
CA ALA A 376 13.96 31.31 7.31
C ALA A 376 12.92 30.19 7.40
N ASP A 377 11.84 30.40 8.15
CA ASP A 377 10.78 29.40 8.21
C ASP A 377 10.25 29.11 6.80
N PRO A 378 10.37 27.87 6.28
CA PRO A 378 9.98 27.52 4.92
C PRO A 378 8.47 27.56 4.72
N ARG A 379 7.66 27.73 5.79
CA ARG A 379 6.20 27.82 5.72
C ARG A 379 5.60 26.62 4.97
N PHE A 380 5.96 25.41 5.39
CA PHE A 380 5.33 24.18 4.91
C PHE A 380 3.80 24.23 5.07
N LEU A 381 3.05 23.62 4.16
CA LEU A 381 1.59 23.62 4.16
C LEU A 381 1.00 23.02 5.44
N ASN A 382 1.45 21.82 5.82
CA ASN A 382 1.00 21.17 7.05
C ASN A 382 2.01 20.11 7.54
N PRO A 383 3.16 20.53 8.11
CA PRO A 383 4.21 19.61 8.53
C PRO A 383 3.79 18.70 9.69
N ALA A 384 2.74 19.04 10.43
CA ALA A 384 2.17 18.18 11.47
C ALA A 384 1.36 16.99 10.90
N ALA A 385 0.97 17.07 9.62
CA ALA A 385 0.37 16.00 8.85
C ALA A 385 1.26 15.60 7.66
N ASP A 386 2.57 15.76 7.80
CA ASP A 386 3.59 15.31 6.86
C ASP A 386 3.58 15.97 5.47
N ASP A 387 2.87 17.09 5.35
CA ASP A 387 2.83 17.88 4.13
C ASP A 387 3.93 18.95 4.13
N PHE A 388 5.07 18.58 3.56
CA PHE A 388 6.27 19.42 3.41
C PHE A 388 6.29 20.24 2.11
N ARG A 389 5.16 20.37 1.40
CA ARG A 389 5.06 21.30 0.26
C ARG A 389 5.17 22.75 0.76
N LEU A 390 5.80 23.61 -0.02
CA LEU A 390 5.92 25.04 0.30
C LEU A 390 4.55 25.73 0.22
N GLY A 391 4.20 26.48 1.26
CA GLY A 391 2.98 27.28 1.31
C GLY A 391 3.12 28.65 0.62
N PRO A 392 2.00 29.34 0.34
CA PRO A 392 2.01 30.66 -0.25
C PRO A 392 2.88 31.66 0.53
N GLY A 393 3.78 32.34 -0.18
CA GLY A 393 4.69 33.32 0.42
C GLY A 393 5.82 32.70 1.25
N SER A 394 6.11 31.42 1.08
CA SER A 394 7.32 30.79 1.61
C SER A 394 8.58 31.57 1.16
N PRO A 395 9.56 31.80 2.06
CA PRO A 395 10.85 32.38 1.69
C PRO A 395 11.71 31.43 0.85
N ALA A 396 11.36 30.15 0.78
CA ALA A 396 12.02 29.15 -0.05
C ALA A 396 11.58 29.20 -1.52
N ILE A 397 10.49 29.90 -1.85
CA ILE A 397 10.01 30.04 -3.23
C ILE A 397 10.91 31.02 -3.99
N GLY A 398 11.49 30.57 -5.10
CA GLY A 398 12.38 31.35 -5.96
C GLY A 398 13.73 31.75 -5.36
N ALA A 399 14.09 31.21 -4.19
CA ALA A 399 15.33 31.53 -3.48
C ALA A 399 16.53 30.65 -3.90
N GLY A 400 16.26 29.60 -4.68
CA GLY A 400 17.24 28.67 -5.23
C GLY A 400 18.12 29.26 -6.33
N LEU A 401 19.13 28.48 -6.69
CA LEU A 401 19.99 28.72 -7.83
C LEU A 401 19.13 28.95 -9.07
N ALA A 402 19.42 30.02 -9.81
CA ALA A 402 18.65 30.45 -10.99
C ALA A 402 17.16 30.72 -10.73
N GLY A 403 16.76 31.00 -9.48
CA GLY A 403 15.38 31.31 -9.10
C GLY A 403 14.49 30.07 -8.95
N ALA A 404 15.08 28.89 -8.72
CA ALA A 404 14.35 27.69 -8.36
C ALA A 404 13.72 27.80 -6.96
N ASP A 405 12.74 26.96 -6.66
CA ASP A 405 12.27 26.76 -5.29
C ASP A 405 13.27 25.88 -4.53
N LEU A 406 13.46 26.13 -3.23
CA LEU A 406 14.33 25.32 -2.38
C LEU A 406 13.62 24.06 -1.90
N GLY A 407 14.39 22.98 -1.75
CA GLY A 407 13.93 21.70 -1.24
C GLY A 407 13.33 20.82 -2.31
N VAL A 408 12.58 19.81 -1.85
CA VAL A 408 12.01 18.76 -2.68
C VAL A 408 10.91 19.27 -3.63
N HIS A 409 10.93 18.76 -4.86
CA HIS A 409 9.86 18.90 -5.84
C HIS A 409 8.98 17.65 -5.86
N PHE A 410 7.69 17.85 -5.61
CA PHE A 410 6.68 16.79 -5.65
C PHE A 410 6.22 16.49 -7.09
N PRO A 411 5.81 15.24 -7.39
CA PRO A 411 5.72 14.10 -6.49
C PRO A 411 7.08 13.41 -6.23
N VAL A 412 7.17 12.72 -5.10
CA VAL A 412 8.30 11.84 -4.71
C VAL A 412 7.76 10.49 -4.22
N GLY A 413 8.64 9.49 -4.15
CA GLY A 413 8.28 8.14 -3.74
C GLY A 413 7.85 7.25 -4.91
N GLY A 414 7.57 5.98 -4.59
CA GLY A 414 7.18 4.95 -5.57
C GLY A 414 5.69 4.74 -5.71
N ILE A 415 5.26 3.54 -6.10
CA ILE A 415 3.84 3.18 -6.02
C ILE A 415 3.30 3.42 -4.59
N PRO A 416 2.03 3.84 -4.46
CA PRO A 416 1.46 4.06 -3.14
C PRO A 416 1.19 2.73 -2.42
N PRO A 417 1.19 2.73 -1.07
CA PRO A 417 0.75 1.59 -0.28
C PRO A 417 -0.75 1.34 -0.45
N GLU A 418 -1.19 0.12 -0.17
CA GLU A 418 -2.58 -0.28 -0.34
C GLU A 418 -3.50 0.33 0.74
N PRO A 419 -4.70 0.83 0.39
CA PRO A 419 -5.68 1.25 1.37
C PRO A 419 -6.08 0.08 2.27
N ALA A 420 -6.18 0.31 3.57
CA ALA A 420 -6.47 -0.74 4.54
C ALA A 420 -7.89 -0.64 5.10
N ARG A 421 -8.37 -1.73 5.69
CA ARG A 421 -9.60 -1.77 6.53
C ARG A 421 -10.81 -1.12 5.84
N LEU A 422 -10.97 -1.38 4.54
CA LEU A 422 -12.16 -0.97 3.81
C LEU A 422 -13.39 -1.57 4.48
N ALA A 423 -14.38 -0.75 4.70
CA ALA A 423 -15.69 -1.14 5.16
C ALA A 423 -16.77 -0.45 4.34
N ALA A 424 -17.93 -1.08 4.29
CA ALA A 424 -19.08 -0.63 3.53
C ALA A 424 -20.32 -0.71 4.42
N GLY A 425 -21.22 0.26 4.28
CA GLY A 425 -22.48 0.30 5.02
C GLY A 425 -23.53 1.10 4.27
N ALA A 426 -24.79 0.85 4.62
CA ALA A 426 -25.90 1.60 4.06
C ALA A 426 -26.02 2.97 4.76
N ALA A 427 -25.92 4.07 4.02
CA ALA A 427 -26.14 5.43 4.54
C ALA A 427 -27.60 5.87 4.37
N GLY A 428 -28.56 4.98 4.62
CA GLY A 428 -29.98 5.26 4.36
C GLY A 428 -30.23 5.65 2.89
N THR A 429 -30.76 6.86 2.66
CA THR A 429 -31.16 7.35 1.32
C THR A 429 -30.01 7.56 0.33
N ASN A 430 -28.77 7.70 0.81
CA ASN A 430 -27.71 8.35 0.05
C ASN A 430 -26.89 7.42 -0.86
N GLY A 431 -27.13 6.12 -0.83
CA GLY A 431 -26.34 5.12 -1.56
C GLY A 431 -25.59 4.20 -0.59
N VAL A 432 -24.69 3.37 -1.13
CA VAL A 432 -23.77 2.61 -0.29
C VAL A 432 -22.59 3.51 0.05
N GLN A 433 -22.35 3.72 1.34
CA GLN A 433 -21.18 4.45 1.80
C GLN A 433 -20.06 3.46 2.08
N ILE A 434 -18.86 3.81 1.62
CA ILE A 434 -17.64 3.08 1.92
C ILE A 434 -16.64 4.01 2.58
N TRP A 435 -15.81 3.46 3.45
CA TRP A 435 -14.72 4.15 4.12
C TRP A 435 -13.53 3.22 4.24
N TRP A 436 -12.34 3.77 4.06
CA TRP A 436 -11.09 3.06 4.19
C TRP A 436 -10.15 3.81 5.11
N GLN A 437 -9.23 3.08 5.73
CA GLN A 437 -8.07 3.67 6.35
C GLN A 437 -7.11 4.07 5.22
N GLU A 438 -6.84 5.37 5.14
CA GLU A 438 -5.73 5.86 4.33
C GLU A 438 -4.43 5.58 5.07
N ASP A 439 -3.49 5.00 4.33
CA ASP A 439 -2.14 4.71 4.75
C ASP A 439 -1.15 5.11 3.63
N ALA A 440 -1.65 5.75 2.56
CA ALA A 440 -0.86 6.24 1.45
C ALA A 440 -0.39 7.66 1.75
N ASP A 441 0.91 7.89 1.50
CA ASP A 441 1.62 9.13 1.79
C ASP A 441 2.01 9.89 0.52
N ASN A 442 1.74 9.28 -0.64
CA ASN A 442 2.16 9.77 -1.95
C ASN A 442 1.15 9.46 -3.07
N GLU A 443 -0.11 9.22 -2.72
CA GLU A 443 -1.18 9.03 -3.70
C GLU A 443 -1.62 10.36 -4.31
N ALA A 444 -1.94 10.35 -5.60
CA ALA A 444 -2.68 11.41 -6.27
C ALA A 444 -4.20 11.25 -6.09
N GLY A 445 -4.65 10.04 -5.75
CA GLY A 445 -6.05 9.71 -5.52
C GLY A 445 -6.30 8.21 -5.42
N PHE A 446 -7.57 7.84 -5.34
CA PHE A 446 -8.02 6.47 -5.17
C PHE A 446 -8.98 6.05 -6.29
N SER A 447 -8.77 4.85 -6.83
CA SER A 447 -9.72 4.20 -7.75
C SER A 447 -10.63 3.26 -6.94
N ILE A 448 -11.94 3.42 -7.13
CA ILE A 448 -12.95 2.65 -6.42
C ILE A 448 -13.62 1.69 -7.40
N GLU A 449 -13.57 0.40 -7.09
CA GLU A 449 -14.22 -0.62 -7.88
C GLU A 449 -15.38 -1.26 -7.13
N ARG A 450 -16.42 -1.61 -7.90
CA ARG A 450 -17.62 -2.29 -7.43
C ARG A 450 -17.82 -3.61 -8.17
N SER A 451 -18.39 -4.58 -7.47
CA SER A 451 -18.78 -5.88 -8.00
C SER A 451 -20.12 -6.34 -7.40
N THR A 452 -20.84 -7.22 -8.08
CA THR A 452 -22.03 -7.91 -7.56
C THR A 452 -21.77 -9.38 -7.23
N ASP A 453 -20.58 -9.90 -7.56
CA ASP A 453 -20.19 -11.30 -7.41
C ASP A 453 -18.79 -11.48 -6.76
N ALA A 454 -18.18 -10.37 -6.31
CA ALA A 454 -16.83 -10.27 -5.77
C ALA A 454 -15.71 -10.78 -6.71
N SER A 455 -16.02 -10.96 -8.00
CA SER A 455 -15.14 -11.59 -9.00
C SER A 455 -14.97 -10.70 -10.24
N THR A 456 -16.06 -10.14 -10.73
CA THR A 456 -16.11 -9.21 -11.85
C THR A 456 -16.19 -7.79 -11.31
N TRP A 457 -15.16 -7.00 -11.57
CA TRP A 457 -15.02 -5.66 -11.00
C TRP A 457 -15.14 -4.57 -12.07
N GLN A 458 -15.74 -3.45 -11.69
CA GLN A 458 -15.88 -2.26 -12.52
C GLN A 458 -15.50 -1.02 -11.72
N VAL A 459 -14.71 -0.14 -12.31
CA VAL A 459 -14.47 1.19 -11.74
C VAL A 459 -15.79 1.95 -11.68
N VAL A 460 -16.18 2.38 -10.49
CA VAL A 460 -17.41 3.16 -10.26
C VAL A 460 -17.09 4.64 -10.10
N ASP A 461 -15.95 4.98 -9.52
CA ASP A 461 -15.47 6.37 -9.41
C ASP A 461 -13.97 6.43 -9.11
N ALA A 462 -13.40 7.64 -9.21
CA ALA A 462 -12.09 7.98 -8.72
C ALA A 462 -12.15 9.27 -7.90
N VAL A 463 -11.53 9.27 -6.73
CA VAL A 463 -11.49 10.43 -5.81
C VAL A 463 -10.05 10.96 -5.67
N GLY A 464 -9.91 12.22 -5.27
CA GLY A 464 -8.60 12.84 -5.07
C GLY A 464 -7.83 12.28 -3.87
N ALA A 465 -6.58 12.73 -3.72
CA ALA A 465 -5.72 12.41 -2.58
C ALA A 465 -6.37 12.73 -1.23
N ASN A 466 -5.95 12.04 -0.17
CA ASN A 466 -6.42 12.17 1.21
C ASN A 466 -7.93 11.91 1.43
N VAL A 467 -8.67 11.48 0.40
CA VAL A 467 -10.07 11.07 0.56
C VAL A 467 -10.11 9.69 1.20
N THR A 468 -10.92 9.54 2.26
CA THR A 468 -11.04 8.29 3.05
C THR A 468 -12.43 7.67 2.98
N ASN A 469 -13.36 8.27 2.25
CA ASN A 469 -14.72 7.79 2.12
C ASN A 469 -15.34 8.16 0.77
N TYR A 470 -16.32 7.38 0.35
CA TYR A 470 -17.07 7.60 -0.88
C TYR A 470 -18.50 7.10 -0.72
N THR A 471 -19.44 7.70 -1.46
CA THR A 471 -20.84 7.27 -1.49
C THR A 471 -21.24 6.88 -2.90
N ASP A 472 -21.48 5.59 -3.13
CA ASP A 472 -22.02 5.07 -4.37
C ASP A 472 -23.54 5.31 -4.44
N SER A 473 -23.90 6.50 -4.94
CA SER A 473 -25.29 6.88 -5.17
C SER A 473 -25.96 6.13 -6.34
N SER A 474 -25.15 5.47 -7.20
CA SER A 474 -25.61 4.69 -8.35
C SER A 474 -26.06 3.28 -7.98
N ALA A 475 -25.71 2.79 -6.78
CA ALA A 475 -26.12 1.50 -6.26
C ALA A 475 -27.65 1.39 -6.21
N LEU A 476 -28.21 0.30 -6.76
CA LEU A 476 -29.65 0.04 -6.71
C LEU A 476 -30.06 -0.56 -5.36
N LEU A 477 -31.34 -0.43 -5.00
CA LEU A 477 -31.89 -1.05 -3.78
C LEU A 477 -31.92 -2.57 -3.91
N ALA A 478 -31.57 -3.25 -2.81
CA ALA A 478 -31.58 -4.70 -2.60
C ALA A 478 -30.34 -5.52 -3.01
N PRO A 479 -29.62 -5.28 -4.12
CA PRO A 479 -28.37 -6.00 -4.40
C PRO A 479 -27.34 -5.82 -3.28
N LEU A 480 -26.63 -6.91 -2.98
CA LEU A 480 -25.38 -6.86 -2.24
C LEU A 480 -24.30 -6.42 -3.22
N TYR A 481 -23.65 -5.30 -2.91
CA TYR A 481 -22.49 -4.82 -3.64
C TYR A 481 -21.23 -5.06 -2.85
N PHE A 482 -20.17 -5.42 -3.56
CA PHE A 482 -18.82 -5.56 -3.05
C PHE A 482 -17.97 -4.40 -3.56
N TYR A 483 -17.09 -3.88 -2.72
CA TYR A 483 -16.19 -2.79 -3.03
C TYR A 483 -14.76 -3.18 -2.71
N ARG A 484 -13.83 -2.65 -3.50
CA ARG A 484 -12.39 -2.63 -3.23
C ARG A 484 -11.82 -1.30 -3.71
N VAL A 485 -10.78 -0.82 -3.05
CA VAL A 485 -10.18 0.49 -3.33
C VAL A 485 -8.68 0.30 -3.50
N ARG A 486 -8.06 1.07 -4.39
CA ARG A 486 -6.59 1.15 -4.52
C ARG A 486 -6.14 2.60 -4.62
N ALA A 487 -4.97 2.89 -4.10
CA ALA A 487 -4.31 4.18 -4.25
C ALA A 487 -3.61 4.24 -5.63
N THR A 488 -3.47 5.44 -6.18
CA THR A 488 -2.87 5.67 -7.49
C THR A 488 -1.99 6.92 -7.49
N ASN A 489 -0.87 6.88 -8.20
CA ASN A 489 -0.04 8.04 -8.52
C ASN A 489 0.65 7.87 -9.89
N SER A 490 1.61 8.72 -10.22
CA SER A 490 2.35 8.65 -11.49
C SER A 490 3.28 7.44 -11.62
N SER A 491 3.70 6.83 -10.52
CA SER A 491 4.56 5.63 -10.49
C SER A 491 3.75 4.35 -10.68
N GLY A 492 2.45 4.36 -10.35
CA GLY A 492 1.54 3.25 -10.60
C GLY A 492 0.37 3.20 -9.63
N SER A 493 -0.21 2.02 -9.48
CA SER A 493 -1.28 1.76 -8.52
C SER A 493 -0.79 0.83 -7.42
N SER A 494 -1.34 1.00 -6.21
CA SER A 494 -1.20 0.01 -5.15
C SER A 494 -1.92 -1.30 -5.50
N ARG A 495 -1.69 -2.33 -4.70
CA ARG A 495 -2.65 -3.45 -4.60
C ARG A 495 -4.00 -2.94 -4.10
N PHE A 496 -5.05 -3.73 -4.32
CA PHE A 496 -6.37 -3.42 -3.78
C PHE A 496 -6.42 -3.69 -2.28
N SER A 497 -7.23 -2.91 -1.59
CA SER A 497 -7.69 -3.17 -0.22
C SER A 497 -8.34 -4.54 -0.07
N ASN A 498 -8.70 -4.89 1.18
CA ASN A 498 -9.67 -5.95 1.42
C ASN A 498 -11.01 -5.66 0.70
N ILE A 499 -11.81 -6.71 0.47
CA ILE A 499 -13.17 -6.56 -0.04
C ILE A 499 -14.10 -6.19 1.13
N ALA A 500 -14.99 -5.24 0.89
CA ALA A 500 -16.09 -4.89 1.78
C ALA A 500 -17.43 -5.05 1.06
N GLY A 501 -18.49 -5.40 1.77
CA GLY A 501 -19.82 -5.61 1.19
C GLY A 501 -20.91 -4.83 1.93
N ALA A 502 -21.88 -4.31 1.20
CA ALA A 502 -23.11 -3.75 1.76
C ALA A 502 -24.23 -3.71 0.74
N ASN A 503 -25.47 -3.73 1.23
CA ASN A 503 -26.66 -3.52 0.43
C ASN A 503 -27.10 -2.07 0.58
N ARG A 504 -27.64 -1.47 -0.48
CA ARG A 504 -28.35 -0.20 -0.34
C ARG A 504 -29.72 -0.48 0.29
N GLN A 505 -29.96 0.11 1.46
CA GLN A 505 -31.23 0.00 2.17
C GLN A 505 -32.25 1.02 1.67
N PRO A 506 -33.55 0.68 1.65
CA PRO A 506 -34.60 1.66 1.39
C PRO A 506 -34.60 2.73 2.49
N PRO A 507 -35.15 3.93 2.22
CA PRO A 507 -35.27 4.99 3.21
C PRO A 507 -35.93 4.51 4.51
N VAL A 508 -35.55 5.11 5.63
CA VAL A 508 -36.31 5.00 6.88
C VAL A 508 -36.87 6.39 7.21
N THR A 509 -38.19 6.52 7.21
CA THR A 509 -38.86 7.78 7.53
C THR A 509 -39.26 7.77 9.00
N LEU A 510 -38.67 8.62 9.84
CA LEU A 510 -39.12 8.79 11.22
C LEU A 510 -40.36 9.69 11.24
N ALA A 511 -41.41 9.26 11.94
CA ALA A 511 -42.63 10.03 12.10
C ALA A 511 -43.02 10.17 13.58
N CYS A 512 -43.33 11.40 13.97
CA CYS A 512 -43.76 11.76 15.32
C CYS A 512 -44.51 13.09 15.33
N GLY A 513 -45.27 13.33 16.39
CA GLY A 513 -45.91 14.62 16.65
C GLY A 513 -47.19 14.85 15.83
N THR A 514 -47.64 16.10 15.77
CA THR A 514 -48.90 16.46 15.08
C THR A 514 -48.63 16.82 13.62
N LEU A 515 -49.36 16.22 12.69
CA LEU A 515 -49.27 16.55 11.27
C LEU A 515 -49.77 17.97 11.01
N SER A 516 -49.04 18.74 10.20
CA SER A 516 -49.41 20.12 9.83
C SER A 516 -50.08 20.24 8.46
N ARG A 517 -50.11 19.15 7.70
CA ARG A 517 -50.69 19.06 6.34
C ARG A 517 -51.07 17.63 6.02
N ASN A 518 -51.86 17.45 4.97
CA ASN A 518 -52.12 16.12 4.40
C ASN A 518 -50.80 15.45 4.03
N LEU A 519 -50.63 14.20 4.44
CA LEU A 519 -49.41 13.44 4.27
C LEU A 519 -49.71 12.09 3.62
N VAL A 520 -48.85 11.71 2.67
CA VAL A 520 -48.91 10.40 2.01
C VAL A 520 -47.61 9.66 2.35
N TRP A 521 -47.75 8.45 2.87
CA TRP A 521 -46.68 7.46 2.97
C TRP A 521 -46.86 6.44 1.86
N SER A 522 -45.78 6.14 1.15
CA SER A 522 -45.70 5.18 0.07
C SER A 522 -44.42 4.36 0.17
N PRO A 523 -44.23 3.30 -0.64
CA PRO A 523 -42.96 2.55 -0.67
C PRO A 523 -41.72 3.41 -0.89
N SER A 524 -41.88 4.59 -1.51
CA SER A 524 -40.79 5.56 -1.71
C SER A 524 -40.29 6.22 -0.41
N ASN A 525 -41.10 6.23 0.65
CA ASN A 525 -40.69 6.62 2.00
C ASN A 525 -39.89 5.52 2.72
N GLY A 526 -39.80 4.34 2.10
CA GLY A 526 -39.28 3.11 2.67
C GLY A 526 -40.02 2.74 3.95
N MET A 527 -39.30 2.27 4.96
CA MET A 527 -39.90 1.89 6.24
C MET A 527 -40.21 3.14 7.07
N VAL A 528 -41.48 3.38 7.38
CA VAL A 528 -41.87 4.48 8.28
C VAL A 528 -41.80 3.99 9.72
N VAL A 529 -41.03 4.65 10.57
CA VAL A 529 -40.92 4.33 12.00
C VAL A 529 -41.60 5.40 12.82
N ILE A 530 -42.66 5.00 13.52
CA ILE A 530 -43.37 5.88 14.45
C ILE A 530 -42.58 5.91 15.75
N CYS A 531 -41.77 6.97 15.95
CA CYS A 531 -40.87 7.09 17.09
C CYS A 531 -41.54 7.72 18.33
N SER A 532 -42.67 8.38 18.14
CA SER A 532 -43.66 8.74 19.17
C SER A 532 -45.00 9.02 18.50
N ASN A 533 -46.07 9.25 19.27
CA ASN A 533 -47.43 9.38 18.72
C ASN A 533 -47.49 10.33 17.50
N VAL A 534 -48.05 9.84 16.40
CA VAL A 534 -48.40 10.66 15.23
C VAL A 534 -49.86 11.08 15.38
N ILE A 535 -50.11 12.37 15.53
CA ILE A 535 -51.46 12.93 15.69
C ILE A 535 -51.89 13.52 14.35
N VAL A 536 -52.98 13.00 13.77
CA VAL A 536 -53.64 13.57 12.60
C VAL A 536 -54.73 14.53 13.09
N PRO A 537 -54.55 15.86 13.00
CA PRO A 537 -55.54 16.81 13.52
C PRO A 537 -56.74 16.97 12.58
N ALA A 538 -57.77 17.67 13.06
CA ALA A 538 -58.98 17.96 12.28
C ALA A 538 -58.63 18.55 10.91
N ASN A 539 -59.35 18.12 9.86
CA ASN A 539 -59.19 18.51 8.47
C ASN A 539 -57.87 18.10 7.79
N ILE A 540 -57.06 17.25 8.43
CA ILE A 540 -55.86 16.66 7.84
C ILE A 540 -56.08 15.17 7.58
N SER A 541 -55.52 14.67 6.48
CA SER A 541 -55.48 13.24 6.17
C SER A 541 -54.06 12.66 6.18
N LEU A 542 -53.94 11.42 6.66
CA LEU A 542 -52.76 10.58 6.49
C LEU A 542 -53.13 9.39 5.59
N THR A 543 -52.45 9.22 4.47
CA THR A 543 -52.71 8.12 3.53
C THR A 543 -51.50 7.20 3.44
N LEU A 544 -51.68 5.90 3.66
CA LEU A 544 -50.66 4.88 3.44
C LEU A 544 -51.01 4.12 2.16
N GLN A 545 -50.18 4.24 1.14
CA GLN A 545 -50.39 3.60 -0.16
C GLN A 545 -49.93 2.13 -0.15
N ALA A 546 -50.38 1.37 -1.14
CA ALA A 546 -50.02 -0.03 -1.34
C ALA A 546 -48.50 -0.28 -1.20
N GLY A 547 -48.14 -1.30 -0.43
CA GLY A 547 -46.75 -1.67 -0.14
C GLY A 547 -46.06 -0.83 0.96
N THR A 548 -46.73 0.14 1.57
CA THR A 548 -46.16 0.92 2.69
C THR A 548 -45.92 0.02 3.90
N LEU A 549 -44.71 0.06 4.45
CA LEU A 549 -44.34 -0.59 5.70
C LEU A 549 -44.20 0.44 6.81
N VAL A 550 -45.04 0.33 7.85
CA VAL A 550 -44.98 1.14 9.06
C VAL A 550 -44.62 0.27 10.26
N LYS A 551 -43.65 0.74 11.06
CA LYS A 551 -43.26 0.11 12.32
C LYS A 551 -43.45 1.08 13.48
N LEU A 552 -44.11 0.63 14.55
CA LEU A 552 -44.29 1.44 15.76
C LEU A 552 -43.31 1.03 16.85
N THR A 553 -42.65 2.01 17.47
CA THR A 553 -41.87 1.82 18.70
C THR A 553 -42.81 1.69 19.91
N ASN A 554 -42.28 1.28 21.07
CA ASN A 554 -43.08 1.05 22.28
C ASN A 554 -44.00 2.24 22.62
N ASP A 555 -45.27 1.93 22.91
CA ASP A 555 -46.35 2.86 23.26
C ASP A 555 -46.70 3.93 22.22
N ALA A 556 -46.10 3.90 21.03
CA ALA A 556 -46.45 4.82 19.96
C ALA A 556 -47.78 4.43 19.29
N SER A 557 -48.58 5.44 18.97
CA SER A 557 -49.90 5.32 18.32
C SER A 557 -49.99 6.25 17.11
N ILE A 558 -50.85 5.93 16.14
CA ILE A 558 -51.30 6.90 15.13
C ILE A 558 -52.72 7.31 15.53
N ILE A 559 -52.93 8.59 15.80
CA ILE A 559 -54.15 9.07 16.46
C ILE A 559 -54.85 10.06 15.54
N ALA A 560 -56.02 9.68 15.01
CA ALA A 560 -56.92 10.60 14.35
C ALA A 560 -57.72 11.42 15.39
N ARG A 561 -57.68 12.76 15.28
CA ARG A 561 -58.58 13.65 16.04
C ARG A 561 -59.93 13.79 15.33
N ALA A 562 -60.92 14.33 16.02
CA ALA A 562 -62.24 14.58 15.44
C ALA A 562 -62.11 15.42 14.15
N GLY A 563 -62.67 14.92 13.05
CA GLY A 563 -62.57 15.56 11.73
C GLY A 563 -61.29 15.25 10.94
N ALA A 564 -60.41 14.37 11.42
CA ALA A 564 -59.25 13.86 10.69
C ALA A 564 -59.58 12.57 9.92
N ALA A 565 -58.70 12.16 8.98
CA ALA A 565 -58.82 10.89 8.28
C ALA A 565 -57.49 10.12 8.21
N ILE A 566 -57.54 8.80 8.38
CA ILE A 566 -56.42 7.88 8.10
C ILE A 566 -56.90 6.89 7.03
N HIS A 567 -56.20 6.84 5.90
CA HIS A 567 -56.51 5.96 4.78
C HIS A 567 -55.41 4.90 4.64
N LEU A 568 -55.80 3.62 4.59
CA LEU A 568 -54.89 2.49 4.34
C LEU A 568 -55.28 1.85 3.01
N GLU A 569 -54.53 2.17 1.96
CA GLU A 569 -54.87 1.86 0.56
C GLU A 569 -54.00 0.71 0.01
N GLY A 570 -54.10 -0.47 0.62
CA GLY A 570 -53.38 -1.69 0.17
C GLY A 570 -54.04 -2.39 -1.02
N THR A 571 -53.26 -3.15 -1.79
CA THR A 571 -53.77 -4.11 -2.80
C THR A 571 -53.54 -5.56 -2.37
N GLU A 572 -54.11 -6.52 -3.11
CA GLU A 572 -53.90 -7.95 -2.88
C GLU A 572 -52.42 -8.35 -2.96
N GLU A 573 -51.71 -7.78 -3.94
CA GLU A 573 -50.30 -8.02 -4.22
C GLU A 573 -49.36 -7.18 -3.34
N ASN A 574 -49.78 -5.96 -2.95
CA ASN A 574 -48.98 -5.01 -2.18
C ASN A 574 -49.79 -4.44 -1.01
N ARG A 575 -49.86 -5.19 0.09
CA ARG A 575 -50.57 -4.78 1.30
C ARG A 575 -49.85 -3.63 2.00
N VAL A 576 -50.62 -2.74 2.63
CA VAL A 576 -50.07 -1.87 3.69
C VAL A 576 -49.79 -2.75 4.89
N VAL A 577 -48.56 -2.70 5.40
CA VAL A 577 -48.12 -3.48 6.56
C VAL A 577 -47.84 -2.53 7.71
N VAL A 578 -48.61 -2.67 8.79
CA VAL A 578 -48.36 -1.96 10.05
C VAL A 578 -47.98 -3.01 11.10
N GLN A 579 -46.77 -2.91 11.65
CA GLN A 579 -46.23 -3.91 12.56
C GLN A 579 -45.35 -3.30 13.66
N ARG A 580 -44.88 -4.13 14.60
CA ARG A 580 -44.09 -3.69 15.77
C ARG A 580 -42.59 -3.57 15.43
N TRP A 581 -41.88 -2.67 16.10
CA TRP A 581 -40.40 -2.61 16.05
C TRP A 581 -39.77 -3.51 17.15
N ASN A 582 -39.46 -4.78 16.81
CA ASN A 582 -38.74 -5.79 17.62
C ASN A 582 -39.36 -6.27 18.98
N ALA A 583 -39.37 -7.59 19.24
CA ALA A 583 -39.68 -8.32 20.51
C ALA A 583 -41.14 -8.19 21.08
N PRO A 584 -41.59 -9.02 22.07
CA PRO A 584 -42.98 -9.47 22.19
C PRO A 584 -43.96 -8.54 22.94
N ASN A 585 -43.61 -7.29 23.23
CA ASN A 585 -44.48 -6.40 24.02
C ASN A 585 -45.51 -5.66 23.14
N ASN A 586 -46.63 -5.26 23.74
CA ASN A 586 -47.74 -4.59 23.06
C ASN A 586 -47.38 -3.17 22.59
N TRP A 587 -47.95 -2.75 21.46
CA TRP A 587 -47.95 -1.38 20.96
C TRP A 587 -49.26 -0.70 21.40
N GLY A 588 -49.34 0.63 21.23
CA GLY A 588 -50.55 1.41 21.49
C GLY A 588 -51.66 1.14 20.47
N GLU A 589 -52.45 2.17 20.16
CA GLU A 589 -53.61 2.06 19.27
C GLU A 589 -53.27 2.55 17.84
N LEU A 590 -53.91 1.95 16.83
CA LEU A 590 -54.01 2.50 15.47
C LEU A 590 -55.40 3.11 15.28
#